data_AF-A0A973MDJ3-F1
#
_entry.id   AF-A0A973MDJ3-F1
#
_cell.length_a   1.000
_cell.length_b   1.000
_cell.length_c   1.000
_cell.angle_alpha   90.00
_cell.angle_beta   90.00
_cell.angle_gamma   90.00
#
_symmetry.space_group_name_H-M   'P 1'
#
loop_
_entity.id
_entity.type
_entity.pdbx_description
1 polymer ?
#
loop_
_entity_poly.entity_id
_entity_poly.type
_entity_poly.pdbx_seq_one_letter_code
_entity_poly.pdbx_strand_id
1 'polypeptide(L)'
;MPEQITACADCRGMAANLLPVLGHTDCVKAIRAEQQAARRFWIRINPQGCVEGSALGEYVGPNVEDAHKQFTPRARDRKRETTEGYRHELIGHAEWKQRAEPCLLGQCEHRKRAAS
;
A
#
# COMPACT_ATOMS: atom_id res chain seq x y z
N MET A 1 -21.59 -20.44 -16.46
CA MET A 1 -20.61 -19.39 -16.81
C MET A 1 -20.75 -18.30 -15.76
N PRO A 2 -19.72 -17.95 -14.97
CA PRO A 2 -19.89 -16.94 -13.93
C PRO A 2 -19.96 -15.56 -14.59
N GLU A 3 -21.10 -14.88 -14.41
CA GLU A 3 -21.31 -13.49 -14.79
C GLU A 3 -20.24 -12.62 -14.13
N GLN A 4 -19.42 -11.99 -14.97
CA GLN A 4 -18.49 -10.95 -14.58
C GLN A 4 -19.31 -9.81 -13.98
N ILE A 5 -19.24 -9.63 -12.66
CA ILE A 5 -19.80 -8.48 -11.95
C ILE A 5 -18.99 -7.25 -12.38
N THR A 6 -19.31 -6.76 -13.57
CA THR A 6 -18.87 -5.46 -14.06
C THR A 6 -19.66 -4.47 -13.23
N ALA A 7 -18.99 -3.64 -12.42
CA ALA A 7 -19.66 -2.58 -11.68
C ALA A 7 -20.57 -1.81 -12.65
N CYS A 8 -21.89 -1.90 -12.49
CA CYS A 8 -22.85 -1.22 -13.35
C CYS A 8 -22.44 0.25 -13.45
N ALA A 9 -22.22 0.76 -14.67
CA ALA A 9 -21.88 2.15 -14.92
C ALA A 9 -22.86 3.11 -14.20
N ASP A 10 -24.12 2.69 -14.02
CA ASP A 10 -25.17 3.38 -13.27
C ASP A 10 -24.85 3.63 -11.79
N CYS A 11 -24.12 2.74 -11.12
CA CYS A 11 -23.82 2.89 -9.69
C CYS A 11 -22.67 3.87 -9.42
N ARG A 12 -21.84 4.19 -10.43
CA ARG A 12 -20.66 5.05 -10.29
C ARG A 12 -21.03 6.52 -10.07
N GLY A 13 -22.22 6.93 -10.50
CA GLY A 13 -22.78 8.27 -10.32
C GLY A 13 -23.69 8.45 -9.10
N MET A 14 -24.03 7.38 -8.36
CA MET A 14 -24.91 7.45 -7.19
C MET A 14 -24.13 7.75 -5.92
N ALA A 15 -24.75 8.47 -4.98
CA ALA A 15 -24.15 8.75 -3.68
C ALA A 15 -23.81 7.44 -2.95
N ALA A 16 -22.58 7.32 -2.46
CA ALA A 16 -22.06 6.12 -1.78
C ALA A 16 -22.90 5.66 -0.56
N ASN A 17 -23.71 6.57 0.01
CA ASN A 17 -24.58 6.30 1.15
C ASN A 17 -25.92 5.66 0.76
N LEU A 18 -26.34 5.69 -0.51
CA LEU A 18 -27.63 5.14 -0.97
C LEU A 18 -27.51 3.70 -1.50
N LEU A 19 -26.35 3.31 -2.02
CA LEU A 19 -26.11 1.97 -2.59
C LEU A 19 -26.29 0.81 -1.59
N PRO A 20 -25.88 0.92 -0.30
CA PRO A 20 -26.14 -0.13 0.69
C PRO A 20 -27.62 -0.29 1.01
N VAL A 21 -28.39 0.81 0.95
CA VAL A 21 -29.82 0.86 1.27
C VAL A 21 -30.67 0.22 0.16
N LEU A 22 -30.19 0.26 -1.08
CA LEU A 22 -30.84 -0.32 -2.26
C LEU A 22 -30.50 -1.81 -2.48
N GLY A 23 -29.73 -2.44 -1.59
CA GLY A 23 -29.34 -3.85 -1.72
C GLY A 23 -28.17 -4.10 -2.69
N HIS A 24 -27.47 -3.05 -3.14
CA HIS A 24 -26.34 -3.16 -4.08
C HIS A 24 -25.01 -3.44 -3.37
N THR A 25 -24.99 -4.40 -2.43
CA THR A 25 -23.80 -4.72 -1.62
C THR A 25 -22.60 -5.16 -2.46
N ASP A 26 -22.84 -5.87 -3.56
CA ASP A 26 -21.76 -6.34 -4.45
C ASP A 26 -21.16 -5.20 -5.29
N CYS A 27 -21.96 -4.21 -5.68
CA CYS A 27 -21.45 -3.00 -6.33
C CYS A 27 -20.58 -2.18 -5.36
N VAL A 28 -20.98 -2.06 -4.09
CA VAL A 28 -20.18 -1.38 -3.06
C VAL A 28 -18.85 -2.11 -2.82
N LYS A 29 -18.86 -3.44 -2.78
CA LYS A 29 -17.63 -4.25 -2.68
C LYS A 29 -16.73 -4.05 -3.90
N ALA A 30 -17.29 -4.08 -5.12
CA ALA A 30 -16.54 -3.88 -6.35
C ALA A 30 -15.88 -2.49 -6.40
N ILE A 31 -16.64 -1.42 -6.12
CA ILE A 31 -16.11 -0.04 -6.10
C ILE A 31 -14.99 0.10 -5.05
N ARG A 32 -15.17 -0.48 -3.85
CA ARG A 32 -14.12 -0.48 -2.83
C ARG A 32 -12.89 -1.27 -3.25
N ALA A 33 -13.06 -2.40 -3.92
CA ALA A 33 -11.96 -3.20 -4.45
C ALA A 33 -11.18 -2.44 -5.53
N GLU A 34 -11.87 -1.75 -6.44
CA GLU A 34 -11.25 -0.88 -7.44
C GLU A 34 -10.48 0.27 -6.78
N GLN A 35 -11.09 0.97 -5.82
CA GLN A 35 -10.43 2.04 -5.09
C GLN A 35 -9.20 1.53 -4.31
N GLN A 36 -9.28 0.36 -3.71
CA GLN A 36 -8.14 -0.27 -3.05
C GLN A 36 -7.05 -0.65 -4.07
N ALA A 37 -7.40 -1.19 -5.23
CA ALA A 37 -6.44 -1.53 -6.27
C ALA A 37 -5.71 -0.29 -6.83
N ALA A 38 -6.39 0.86 -6.87
CA ALA A 38 -5.80 2.13 -7.27
C ALA A 38 -4.83 2.71 -6.22
N ARG A 39 -4.91 2.29 -4.94
CA ARG A 39 -4.04 2.81 -3.89
C ARG A 39 -2.60 2.35 -4.09
N ARG A 40 -1.71 3.33 -4.01
CA ARG A 40 -0.26 3.14 -4.03
C ARG A 40 0.31 3.40 -2.65
N PHE A 41 1.28 2.59 -2.26
CA PHE A 41 1.96 2.66 -0.96
C PHE A 41 3.45 2.74 -1.18
N TRP A 42 4.07 3.75 -0.58
CA TRP A 42 5.51 3.75 -0.38
C TRP A 42 5.86 2.79 0.73
N ILE A 43 6.88 1.98 0.50
CA ILE A 43 7.46 1.11 1.51
C ILE A 43 8.95 1.42 1.67
N ARG A 44 9.42 1.39 2.92
CA ARG A 44 10.82 1.49 3.28
C ARG A 44 11.35 0.11 3.61
N ILE A 45 12.29 -0.37 2.81
CA ILE A 45 12.86 -1.72 2.88
C ILE A 45 14.27 -1.60 3.42
N ASN A 46 14.55 -2.34 4.48
CA ASN A 46 15.87 -2.42 5.06
C ASN A 46 16.81 -3.33 4.23
N PRO A 47 18.12 -3.33 4.51
CA PRO A 47 19.09 -4.14 3.77
C PRO A 47 18.85 -5.65 3.86
N GLN A 48 18.10 -6.10 4.87
CA GLN A 48 17.73 -7.51 5.08
C GLN A 48 16.48 -7.90 4.28
N GLY A 49 15.84 -6.95 3.58
CA GLY A 49 14.61 -7.17 2.82
C GLY A 49 13.32 -7.01 3.63
N CYS A 50 13.40 -6.62 4.91
CA CYS A 50 12.23 -6.37 5.73
C CYS A 50 11.66 -4.96 5.48
N VAL A 51 10.34 -4.85 5.39
CA VAL A 51 9.67 -3.54 5.37
C VAL A 51 9.60 -3.00 6.79
N GLU A 52 10.13 -1.80 7.01
CA GLU A 52 10.14 -1.13 8.32
C GLU A 52 9.20 0.07 8.39
N GLY A 53 8.70 0.53 7.25
CA GLY A 53 7.74 1.63 7.21
C GLY A 53 6.89 1.58 5.95
N SER A 54 5.67 2.08 6.05
CA SER A 54 4.81 2.32 4.89
C SER A 54 4.07 3.64 4.99
N ALA A 55 3.86 4.29 3.84
CA ALA A 55 3.09 5.52 3.71
C ALA A 55 2.18 5.45 2.47
N LEU A 56 1.03 6.09 2.53
CA LEU A 56 0.13 6.21 1.38
C LEU A 56 0.73 7.17 0.35
N GLY A 57 0.85 6.73 -0.90
CA GLY A 57 1.44 7.51 -2.00
C GLY A 57 0.74 8.85 -2.23
N GLU A 58 -0.57 8.92 -1.99
CA GLU A 58 -1.37 10.16 -2.13
C GLU A 58 -0.88 11.30 -1.22
N TYR A 59 -0.36 10.99 -0.03
CA TYR A 59 0.14 12.01 0.91
C TYR A 59 1.61 12.36 0.73
N VAL A 60 2.36 11.52 0.03
CA VAL A 60 3.81 11.69 -0.15
C VAL A 60 4.14 12.32 -1.51
N GLY A 61 3.40 11.92 -2.54
CA GLY A 61 3.72 12.23 -3.93
C GLY A 61 4.35 11.03 -4.66
N PRO A 62 4.57 11.17 -5.98
CA PRO A 62 4.99 10.07 -6.85
C PRO A 62 6.50 9.79 -6.83
N ASN A 63 7.30 10.61 -6.15
CA ASN A 63 8.77 10.51 -6.22
C ASN A 63 9.37 9.73 -5.04
N VAL A 64 10.43 8.98 -5.34
CA VAL A 64 11.22 8.24 -4.35
C VAL A 64 11.85 9.19 -3.32
N GLU A 65 12.30 10.37 -3.74
CA GLU A 65 12.92 11.34 -2.84
C GLU A 65 11.95 11.90 -1.80
N ASP A 66 10.69 12.12 -2.19
CA ASP A 66 9.66 12.61 -1.27
C ASP A 66 9.29 11.52 -0.26
N ALA A 67 9.26 10.25 -0.70
CA ALA A 67 9.14 9.11 0.21
C ALA A 67 10.32 9.03 1.18
N HIS A 68 11.54 9.19 0.68
CA HIS A 68 12.73 9.14 1.54
C HIS A 68 12.73 10.28 2.58
N LYS A 69 12.30 11.50 2.20
CA LYS A 69 12.12 12.61 3.14
C LYS A 69 11.01 12.32 4.16
N GLN A 70 9.92 11.68 3.74
CA GLN A 70 8.81 11.33 4.61
C GLN A 70 9.21 10.33 5.69
N PHE A 71 9.95 9.27 5.33
CA PHE A 71 10.42 8.29 6.31
C PHE A 71 11.60 8.82 7.14
N THR A 72 12.47 9.61 6.51
CA THR A 72 13.70 10.10 7.12
C THR A 72 13.84 11.61 6.86
N PRO A 73 13.25 12.46 7.72
CA PRO A 73 13.25 13.91 7.52
C PRO A 73 14.64 14.54 7.55
N ARG A 74 15.57 13.94 8.29
CA ARG A 74 16.93 14.43 8.47
C ARG A 74 17.84 14.01 7.32
N ALA A 75 18.51 14.97 6.68
CA ALA A 75 19.41 14.71 5.55
C ALA A 75 20.60 13.79 5.89
N ARG A 76 21.15 13.91 7.11
CA ARG A 76 22.24 13.06 7.58
C ARG A 76 21.82 11.58 7.61
N ASP A 77 20.64 11.31 8.15
CA ASP A 77 20.11 9.95 8.26
C ASP A 77 19.79 9.39 6.87
N ARG A 78 19.26 10.20 5.95
CA ARG A 78 19.06 9.77 4.55
C ARG A 78 20.34 9.30 3.88
N LYS A 79 21.44 10.06 4.04
CA LYS A 79 22.75 9.68 3.48
C LYS A 79 23.26 8.37 4.08
N ARG A 80 23.07 8.20 5.39
CA ARG A 80 23.42 6.96 6.10
C ARG A 80 22.62 5.78 5.55
N GLU A 81 21.32 5.94 5.38
CA GLU A 81 20.45 4.89 4.83
C GLU A 81 20.83 4.45 3.42
N THR A 82 21.16 5.40 2.54
CA THR A 82 21.67 5.09 1.20
C THR A 82 22.97 4.29 1.27
N THR A 83 23.82 4.56 2.25
CA THR A 83 25.07 3.81 2.47
C THR A 83 24.82 2.43 3.07
N GLU A 84 23.85 2.31 3.98
CA GLU A 84 23.47 1.06 4.63
C GLU A 84 22.70 0.12 3.70
N GLY A 85 22.15 0.62 2.59
CA GLY A 85 21.45 -0.17 1.58
C GLY A 85 19.92 -0.17 1.72
N TYR A 86 19.35 0.83 2.40
CA TYR A 86 17.91 1.01 2.46
C TYR A 86 17.35 1.40 1.11
N ARG A 87 16.14 0.90 0.81
CA ARG A 87 15.45 1.15 -0.45
C ARG A 87 14.02 1.60 -0.20
N HIS A 88 13.51 2.40 -1.12
CA HIS A 88 12.14 2.88 -1.10
C HIS A 88 11.45 2.47 -2.41
N GLU A 89 10.32 1.78 -2.30
CA GLU A 89 9.57 1.26 -3.44
C GLU A 89 8.12 1.73 -3.38
N LEU A 90 7.53 2.07 -4.54
CA LEU A 90 6.12 2.39 -4.67
C LEU A 90 5.39 1.16 -5.20
N ILE A 91 4.52 0.58 -4.38
CA ILE A 91 3.82 -0.66 -4.68
C ILE A 91 2.30 -0.47 -4.64
N GLY A 92 1.56 -1.38 -5.29
CA GLY A 92 0.09 -1.41 -5.21
C GLY A 92 -0.40 -2.03 -3.91
N HIS A 93 -1.67 -1.81 -3.56
CA HIS A 93 -2.27 -2.36 -2.34
C HIS A 93 -2.18 -3.88 -2.20
N ALA A 94 -2.38 -4.63 -3.29
CA ALA A 94 -2.29 -6.10 -3.26
C ALA A 94 -0.87 -6.56 -2.88
N GLU A 95 0.14 -5.95 -3.49
CA GLU A 95 1.53 -6.24 -3.18
C GLU A 95 1.93 -5.74 -1.78
N TRP A 96 1.37 -4.62 -1.32
CA TRP A 96 1.55 -4.14 0.04
C TRP A 96 1.05 -5.14 1.07
N LYS A 97 -0.15 -5.71 0.86
CA LYS A 97 -0.67 -6.77 1.73
C LYS A 97 0.20 -8.02 1.77
N GLN A 98 0.83 -8.38 0.65
CA GLN A 98 1.65 -9.58 0.59
C GLN A 98 3.06 -9.37 1.15
N ARG A 99 3.70 -8.23 0.85
CA ARG A 99 5.11 -7.97 1.19
C ARG A 99 5.29 -7.15 2.47
N ALA A 100 4.50 -6.09 2.62
CA ALA A 100 4.70 -5.08 3.65
C ALA A 100 3.92 -5.37 4.93
N GLU A 101 2.63 -5.70 4.83
CA GLU A 101 1.76 -6.03 5.96
C GLU A 101 2.38 -7.07 6.92
N PRO A 102 2.88 -8.24 6.47
CA PRO A 102 3.48 -9.21 7.39
C PRO A 102 4.74 -8.68 8.06
N CYS A 103 5.52 -7.82 7.40
CA CYS A 103 6.71 -7.21 8.01
C CYS A 103 6.33 -6.20 9.09
N LEU A 104 5.33 -5.35 8.82
CA LEU A 104 4.85 -4.33 9.75
C LEU A 104 4.14 -4.94 10.96
N LEU A 105 3.47 -6.08 10.79
CA LEU A 105 2.86 -6.86 11.87
C LEU A 105 3.87 -7.75 12.62
N GLY A 106 5.15 -7.74 12.23
CA GLY A 106 6.19 -8.57 12.86
C GLY A 106 6.06 -10.06 12.58
N GLN A 107 5.27 -10.45 11.58
CA GLN A 107 5.00 -11.83 11.18
C GLN A 107 5.93 -12.31 10.05
N CYS A 108 6.80 -11.45 9.51
CA CYS A 108 7.66 -11.80 8.39
C CYS A 108 8.77 -12.78 8.76
N GLU A 109 9.18 -13.59 7.77
CA GLU A 109 10.29 -14.52 7.92
C GLU A 109 11.65 -13.80 7.98
N HIS A 110 11.75 -12.57 7.45
CA HIS A 110 12.97 -11.77 7.51
C HIS A 110 13.45 -11.53 8.94
N ARG A 111 12.53 -11.22 9.86
CA ARG A 111 12.87 -11.04 11.29
C ARG A 111 13.28 -12.34 11.96
N LYS A 112 12.61 -13.45 11.64
CA LYS A 112 12.97 -14.78 12.16
C LYS A 112 14.39 -15.18 11.73
N ARG A 113 14.72 -14.88 10.47
CA ARG A 113 16.03 -15.18 9.88
C ARG A 113 17.15 -14.25 10.36
N ALA A 114 16.83 -13.02 10.78
CA ALA A 114 17.79 -12.08 11.37
C ALA A 114 18.10 -12.38 12.84
N ALA A 115 17.27 -13.17 13.52
CA ALA A 115 17.44 -13.56 14.92
C ALA A 115 18.05 -14.97 15.10
N SER A 116 18.41 -15.65 14.00
CA SER A 116 19.09 -16.95 13.97
C SER A 116 20.55 -16.77 13.60
#